data_AF-A0A1M6ZGG2-F1
#
_entry.id   AF-A0A1M6ZGG2-F1
#
_cell.length_a   1.000
_cell.length_b   1.000
_cell.length_c   1.000
_cell.angle_alpha   90.00
_cell.angle_beta   90.00
_cell.angle_gamma   90.00
#
_symmetry.space_group_name_H-M   'P 1'
#
loop_
_entity.id
_entity.type
_entity.pdbx_description
1 polymer ?
#
loop_
_entity_poly.entity_id
_entity_poly.type
_entity_poly.pdbx_seq_one_letter_code
_entity_poly.pdbx_strand_id
1 'polypeptide(L)'
;MSDFIAIKKLYDALKTLDIEEFDEVYFGIRDGKYMFYQEDILQLCSIFTHNFPYMEPHQERKIVKMTFITIDKYDIQPALEKLIKGLKNIFDKSLTDIKGETVNFSCEEILEEYVSIFVNSYEKSNIIVFGELMNRENCQNFKLKIIEILEMSMEHAEDNYLIKGKILLDIIKQNQ
;
A
#
# COMPACT_ATOMS: atom_id res chain seq x y z
N MET A 1 -19.01 -17.44 -5.85
CA MET A 1 -18.78 -18.03 -4.51
C MET A 1 -17.28 -18.15 -4.18
N SER A 2 -16.37 -17.80 -5.09
CA SER A 2 -14.91 -17.86 -4.93
C SER A 2 -14.29 -16.62 -4.27
N ASP A 3 -15.00 -15.49 -4.24
CA ASP A 3 -14.34 -14.19 -4.10
C ASP A 3 -14.13 -13.78 -2.63
N PHE A 4 -15.01 -14.22 -1.72
CA PHE A 4 -14.83 -14.02 -0.27
C PHE A 4 -13.70 -14.89 0.33
N ILE A 5 -13.16 -15.81 -0.47
CA ILE A 5 -12.19 -16.82 -0.03
C ILE A 5 -10.75 -16.31 -0.21
N ALA A 6 -10.49 -15.42 -1.19
CA ALA A 6 -9.12 -15.05 -1.56
C ALA A 6 -8.36 -14.35 -0.42
N ILE A 7 -8.98 -13.36 0.25
CA ILE A 7 -8.29 -12.60 1.30
C ILE A 7 -8.06 -13.49 2.52
N LYS A 8 -9.05 -14.31 2.87
CA LYS A 8 -8.93 -15.28 3.94
C LYS A 8 -7.83 -16.31 3.66
N LYS A 9 -7.78 -16.88 2.45
CA LYS A 9 -6.71 -17.80 2.02
C LYS A 9 -5.33 -17.15 2.15
N LEU A 10 -5.19 -15.89 1.73
CA LEU A 10 -3.93 -15.17 1.87
C LEU A 10 -3.50 -15.06 3.34
N TYR A 11 -4.42 -14.67 4.23
CA TYR A 11 -4.15 -14.59 5.67
C TYR A 11 -3.82 -15.96 6.28
N ASP A 12 -4.54 -17.01 5.89
CA ASP A 12 -4.33 -18.36 6.39
C ASP A 12 -2.96 -18.89 5.93
N ALA A 13 -2.60 -18.71 4.65
CA ALA A 13 -1.30 -19.06 4.09
C ALA A 13 -0.13 -18.37 4.82
N LEU A 14 -0.26 -17.06 5.10
CA LEU A 14 0.76 -16.32 5.86
C LEU A 14 0.88 -16.80 7.31
N LYS A 15 -0.23 -17.22 7.94
CA LYS A 15 -0.19 -17.76 9.32
C LYS A 15 0.43 -19.15 9.39
N THR A 16 0.17 -20.00 8.40
CA THR A 16 0.65 -21.39 8.34
C THR A 16 2.02 -21.53 7.66
N LEU A 17 2.58 -20.43 7.14
CA LEU A 17 3.80 -20.41 6.33
C LEU A 17 3.66 -21.25 5.04
N ASP A 18 2.45 -21.31 4.48
CA ASP A 18 2.16 -22.02 3.24
C ASP A 18 2.52 -21.14 2.02
N ILE A 19 3.74 -21.33 1.52
CA ILE A 19 4.26 -20.57 0.37
C ILE A 19 3.52 -20.94 -0.92
N GLU A 20 3.09 -22.18 -1.07
CA GLU A 20 2.38 -22.65 -2.27
C GLU A 20 0.98 -22.02 -2.35
N GLU A 21 0.24 -22.01 -1.24
CA GLU A 21 -1.07 -21.36 -1.17
C GLU A 21 -0.95 -19.85 -1.33
N PHE A 22 0.08 -19.22 -0.75
CA PHE A 22 0.36 -17.79 -0.98
C PHE A 22 0.56 -17.49 -2.48
N ASP A 23 1.38 -18.28 -3.17
CA ASP A 23 1.66 -18.10 -4.59
C ASP A 23 0.46 -18.40 -5.47
N GLU A 24 -0.34 -19.42 -5.12
CA GLU A 24 -1.62 -19.71 -5.76
C GLU A 24 -2.55 -18.49 -5.69
N VAL A 25 -2.67 -17.85 -4.52
CA VAL A 25 -3.48 -16.64 -4.36
C VAL A 25 -2.92 -15.50 -5.20
N TYR A 26 -1.61 -15.22 -5.12
CA TYR A 26 -0.99 -14.14 -5.89
C TYR A 26 -1.19 -14.31 -7.41
N PHE A 27 -0.86 -15.48 -7.95
CA PHE A 27 -1.04 -15.76 -9.38
C PHE A 27 -2.52 -15.82 -9.76
N GLY A 28 -3.39 -16.29 -8.87
CA GLY A 28 -4.83 -16.25 -9.07
C GLY A 28 -5.37 -14.82 -9.22
N ILE A 29 -4.90 -13.87 -8.39
CA ILE A 29 -5.28 -12.45 -8.48
C ILE A 29 -4.70 -11.80 -9.73
N ARG A 30 -3.42 -12.04 -10.02
CA ARG A 30 -2.72 -11.51 -11.20
C ARG A 30 -3.35 -11.97 -12.51
N ASP A 31 -3.70 -13.25 -12.59
CA ASP A 31 -4.27 -13.86 -13.81
C ASP A 31 -5.80 -13.69 -13.90
N GLY A 32 -6.42 -12.99 -12.93
CA GLY A 32 -7.87 -12.74 -12.90
C GLY A 32 -8.73 -13.95 -12.56
N LYS A 33 -8.13 -15.03 -12.02
CA LYS A 33 -8.85 -16.23 -11.53
C LYS A 33 -9.52 -15.99 -10.18
N TYR A 34 -8.89 -15.14 -9.36
CA TYR A 34 -9.41 -14.66 -8.09
C TYR A 34 -9.67 -13.16 -8.16
N MET A 35 -10.55 -12.67 -7.30
CA MET A 35 -10.85 -11.25 -7.17
C MET A 35 -10.92 -10.87 -5.70
N PHE A 36 -10.25 -9.78 -5.37
CA PHE A 36 -10.43 -9.05 -4.13
C PHE A 36 -11.53 -8.00 -4.30
N TYR A 37 -12.31 -7.79 -3.24
CA TYR A 37 -13.28 -6.70 -3.16
C TYR A 37 -12.57 -5.38 -2.90
N GLN A 38 -13.24 -4.25 -3.20
CA GLN A 38 -12.69 -2.93 -2.90
C GLN A 38 -12.33 -2.76 -1.41
N GLU A 39 -13.11 -3.38 -0.51
CA GLU A 39 -12.83 -3.38 0.94
C GLU A 39 -11.57 -4.16 1.32
N ASP A 40 -11.13 -5.09 0.47
CA ASP A 40 -9.92 -5.89 0.71
C ASP A 40 -8.64 -5.08 0.47
N ILE A 41 -8.70 -3.92 -0.20
CA ILE A 41 -7.56 -2.99 -0.31
C ILE A 41 -7.06 -2.62 1.10
N LEU A 42 -7.98 -2.31 2.01
CA LEU A 42 -7.64 -1.99 3.39
C LEU A 42 -7.05 -3.21 4.12
N GLN A 43 -7.62 -4.40 3.88
CA GLN A 43 -7.13 -5.64 4.51
C GLN A 43 -5.73 -6.01 4.02
N LEU A 44 -5.43 -5.84 2.73
CA LEU A 44 -4.10 -6.07 2.17
C LEU A 44 -3.06 -5.15 2.81
N CYS A 45 -3.38 -3.87 3.04
CA CYS A 45 -2.51 -2.98 3.82
C CYS A 45 -2.37 -3.45 5.28
N SER A 46 -3.47 -3.89 5.90
CA SER A 46 -3.47 -4.37 7.27
C SER A 46 -2.61 -5.62 7.49
N ILE A 47 -2.28 -6.42 6.46
CA ILE A 47 -1.32 -7.52 6.60
C ILE A 47 -0.02 -7.02 7.25
N PHE A 48 0.46 -5.84 6.86
CA PHE A 48 1.69 -5.27 7.40
C PHE A 48 1.59 -4.79 8.85
N THR A 49 0.40 -4.80 9.45
CA THR A 49 0.19 -4.44 10.86
C THR A 49 0.03 -5.67 11.77
N HIS A 50 0.02 -6.87 11.20
CA HIS A 50 -0.11 -8.13 11.93
C HIS A 50 1.25 -8.79 12.15
N ASN A 51 1.37 -9.51 13.28
CA ASN A 51 2.57 -10.30 13.57
C ASN A 51 2.39 -11.69 12.97
N PHE A 52 3.01 -11.92 11.81
CA PHE A 52 3.12 -13.26 11.21
C PHE A 52 4.42 -13.94 11.67
N PRO A 53 4.48 -15.29 11.73
CA PRO A 53 5.69 -15.98 12.19
C PRO A 53 6.92 -15.65 11.32
N TYR A 54 6.72 -15.54 10.01
CA TYR A 54 7.72 -15.13 9.04
C TYR A 54 7.03 -14.68 7.75
N MET A 55 7.66 -13.75 7.03
CA MET A 55 7.24 -13.32 5.69
C MET A 55 8.51 -13.05 4.89
N GLU A 56 8.61 -13.57 3.68
CA GLU A 56 9.74 -13.27 2.81
C GLU A 56 9.58 -11.90 2.14
N PRO A 57 10.66 -11.17 1.87
CA PRO A 57 10.60 -9.86 1.21
C PRO A 57 9.85 -9.89 -0.15
N HIS A 58 9.90 -11.02 -0.84
CA HIS A 58 9.18 -11.18 -2.11
C HIS A 58 7.66 -11.30 -1.90
N GLN A 59 7.20 -11.84 -0.77
CA GLN A 59 5.78 -11.93 -0.40
C GLN A 59 5.23 -10.54 -0.06
N GLU A 60 6.01 -9.73 0.66
CA GLU A 60 5.68 -8.32 0.95
C GLU A 60 5.39 -7.56 -0.36
N ARG A 61 6.33 -7.62 -1.32
CA ARG A 61 6.16 -7.01 -2.65
C ARG A 61 4.96 -7.56 -3.41
N LYS A 62 4.69 -8.87 -3.30
CA LYS A 62 3.51 -9.49 -3.95
C LYS A 62 2.21 -8.99 -3.33
N ILE A 63 2.15 -8.76 -2.01
CA ILE A 63 0.99 -8.14 -1.33
C ILE A 63 0.77 -6.72 -1.83
N VAL A 64 1.81 -5.88 -1.86
CA VAL A 64 1.71 -4.51 -2.39
C VAL A 64 1.20 -4.52 -3.83
N LYS A 65 1.74 -5.40 -4.69
CA LYS A 65 1.26 -5.57 -6.07
C LYS A 65 -0.20 -6.00 -6.14
N MET A 66 -0.63 -6.93 -5.30
CA MET A 66 -2.04 -7.34 -5.24
C MET A 66 -2.95 -6.18 -4.85
N THR A 67 -2.50 -5.27 -3.98
CA THR A 67 -3.25 -4.06 -3.63
C THR A 67 -3.49 -3.20 -4.88
N PHE A 68 -2.47 -2.93 -5.68
CA PHE A 68 -2.62 -2.13 -6.91
C PHE A 68 -3.40 -2.84 -8.01
N ILE A 69 -3.19 -4.14 -8.21
CA ILE A 69 -4.03 -4.97 -9.10
C ILE A 69 -5.52 -4.89 -8.69
N THR A 70 -5.78 -4.76 -7.38
CA THR A 70 -7.14 -4.61 -6.87
C THR A 70 -7.68 -3.22 -7.13
N ILE A 71 -6.91 -2.16 -6.85
CA ILE A 71 -7.28 -0.76 -7.13
C ILE A 71 -7.68 -0.59 -8.60
N ASP A 72 -6.92 -1.18 -9.53
CA ASP A 72 -7.15 -1.07 -10.98
C ASP A 72 -8.48 -1.67 -11.46
N LYS A 73 -9.17 -2.47 -10.61
CA LYS A 73 -10.48 -3.07 -10.91
C LYS A 73 -11.67 -2.21 -10.48
N TYR A 74 -11.44 -1.12 -9.76
CA TYR A 74 -12.50 -0.30 -9.16
C TYR A 74 -12.37 1.17 -9.53
N ASP A 75 -13.42 1.94 -9.21
CA ASP A 75 -13.36 3.40 -9.30
C ASP A 75 -12.22 3.94 -8.43
N ILE A 76 -11.39 4.80 -9.04
CA ILE A 76 -10.11 5.20 -8.47
C ILE A 76 -10.26 5.92 -7.13
N GLN A 77 -11.18 6.90 -7.02
CA GLN A 77 -11.30 7.69 -5.79
C GLN A 77 -11.66 6.84 -4.56
N PRO A 78 -12.74 6.04 -4.54
CA PRO A 78 -13.04 5.20 -3.38
C PRO A 78 -11.98 4.13 -3.11
N ALA A 79 -11.29 3.61 -4.14
CA ALA A 79 -10.17 2.70 -3.96
C ALA A 79 -8.97 3.37 -3.26
N LEU A 80 -8.62 4.60 -3.67
CA LEU A 80 -7.55 5.39 -3.05
C LEU A 80 -7.90 5.84 -1.63
N GLU A 81 -9.16 6.11 -1.32
CA GLU A 81 -9.60 6.37 0.07
C GLU A 81 -9.29 5.17 0.99
N LYS A 82 -9.49 3.93 0.51
CA LYS A 82 -9.12 2.72 1.25
C LYS A 82 -7.60 2.56 1.36
N LEU A 83 -6.86 2.84 0.28
CA LEU A 83 -5.40 2.80 0.30
C LEU A 83 -4.84 3.77 1.34
N ILE A 84 -5.26 5.04 1.33
CA ILE A 84 -4.79 6.07 2.27
C ILE A 84 -5.06 5.65 3.72
N LYS A 85 -6.26 5.12 4.01
CA LYS A 85 -6.58 4.57 5.33
C LYS A 85 -5.67 3.39 5.70
N GLY A 86 -5.34 2.53 4.74
CA GLY A 86 -4.40 1.42 4.93
C GLY A 86 -2.98 1.89 5.23
N LEU A 87 -2.47 2.85 4.47
CA LEU A 87 -1.15 3.46 4.71
C LEU A 87 -1.09 4.14 6.08
N LYS A 88 -2.15 4.84 6.47
CA LYS A 88 -2.25 5.44 7.81
C LYS A 88 -2.16 4.38 8.91
N ASN A 89 -2.82 3.23 8.75
CA ASN A 89 -2.73 2.14 9.72
C ASN A 89 -1.31 1.58 9.86
N ILE A 90 -0.57 1.47 8.74
CA ILE A 90 0.84 1.05 8.73
C ILE A 90 1.70 2.08 9.47
N PHE A 91 1.48 3.36 9.19
CA PHE A 91 2.15 4.45 9.92
C PHE A 91 1.84 4.44 11.42
N ASP A 92 0.57 4.33 11.82
CA ASP A 92 0.20 4.29 13.24
C ASP A 92 0.84 3.09 13.95
N LYS A 93 0.92 1.93 13.29
CA LYS A 93 1.62 0.75 13.81
C LYS A 93 3.10 1.04 14.04
N SER A 94 3.77 1.72 13.10
CA SER A 94 5.20 2.06 13.19
C SER A 94 5.53 2.95 14.40
N LEU A 95 4.59 3.75 14.89
CA LEU A 95 4.77 4.58 16.09
C LEU A 95 4.75 3.77 17.39
N THR A 96 4.10 2.61 17.38
CA THR A 96 3.90 1.76 18.57
C THR A 96 4.84 0.56 18.62
N ASP A 97 5.51 0.25 17.51
CA ASP A 97 6.47 -0.85 17.42
C ASP A 97 7.83 -0.40 18.01
N ILE A 98 7.86 -0.35 19.35
CA ILE A 98 9.06 0.01 20.12
C ILE A 98 10.06 -1.14 19.99
N LYS A 99 11.05 -0.96 19.11
CA LYS A 99 12.14 -1.90 18.76
C LYS A 99 11.62 -3.07 17.94
N GLY A 100 12.20 -3.28 16.75
CA GLY A 100 11.82 -4.30 15.77
C GLY A 100 11.97 -5.74 16.24
N GLU A 101 11.24 -6.10 17.29
CA GLU A 101 11.15 -7.41 17.90
C GLU A 101 9.90 -8.17 17.42
N THR A 102 8.95 -7.50 16.73
CA THR A 102 7.65 -8.11 16.39
C THR A 102 7.29 -8.16 14.90
N VAL A 103 7.97 -7.37 14.06
CA VAL A 103 7.70 -7.30 12.61
C VAL A 103 9.02 -7.44 11.85
N ASN A 104 9.08 -8.38 10.91
CA ASN A 104 10.30 -8.71 10.15
C ASN A 104 10.66 -7.67 9.05
N PHE A 105 9.86 -6.62 8.89
CA PHE A 105 10.02 -5.56 7.89
C PHE A 105 9.82 -4.19 8.52
N SER A 106 10.48 -3.16 7.96
CA SER A 106 10.25 -1.79 8.39
C SER A 106 8.93 -1.28 7.82
N CYS A 107 8.03 -0.81 8.69
CA CYS A 107 6.80 -0.13 8.25
C CYS A 107 7.12 1.07 7.33
N GLU A 108 8.28 1.69 7.49
CA GLU A 108 8.75 2.77 6.62
C GLU A 108 9.06 2.28 5.20
N GLU A 109 9.80 1.17 5.05
CA GLU A 109 10.09 0.56 3.75
C GLU A 109 8.80 0.15 3.02
N ILE A 110 7.81 -0.37 3.76
CA ILE A 110 6.50 -0.71 3.18
C ILE A 110 5.76 0.55 2.68
N LEU A 111 5.75 1.63 3.46
CA LEU A 111 5.14 2.90 3.04
C LEU A 111 5.84 3.46 1.79
N GLU A 112 7.17 3.41 1.75
CA GLU A 112 7.97 3.81 0.60
C GLU A 112 7.61 3.01 -0.65
N GLU A 113 7.49 1.68 -0.55
CA GLU A 113 7.11 0.81 -1.67
C GLU A 113 5.72 1.18 -2.22
N TYR A 114 4.73 1.39 -1.34
CA TYR A 114 3.39 1.81 -1.75
C TYR A 114 3.39 3.16 -2.47
N VAL A 115 4.03 4.17 -1.89
CA VAL A 115 4.10 5.52 -2.48
C VAL A 115 4.84 5.46 -3.81
N SER A 116 5.96 4.75 -3.87
CA SER A 116 6.80 4.63 -5.06
C SER A 116 6.07 3.93 -6.20
N ILE A 117 5.36 2.83 -5.93
CA ILE A 117 4.57 2.14 -6.97
C ILE A 117 3.44 3.05 -7.44
N PHE A 118 2.72 3.71 -6.53
CA PHE A 118 1.63 4.60 -6.92
C PHE A 118 2.11 5.74 -7.84
N VAL A 119 3.16 6.45 -7.43
CA VAL A 119 3.71 7.56 -8.21
C VAL A 119 4.29 7.07 -9.53
N ASN A 120 4.91 5.89 -9.59
CA ASN A 120 5.41 5.32 -10.85
C ASN A 120 4.29 4.91 -11.81
N SER A 121 3.27 4.21 -11.31
CA SER A 121 2.29 3.50 -12.15
C SER A 121 1.09 4.33 -12.58
N TYR A 122 0.70 5.35 -11.80
CA TYR A 122 -0.53 6.08 -12.08
C TYR A 122 -0.30 7.37 -12.89
N GLU A 123 -1.32 7.76 -13.65
CA GLU A 123 -1.36 9.01 -14.41
C GLU A 123 -1.53 10.23 -13.51
N LYS A 124 -1.13 11.41 -14.00
CA LYS A 124 -1.18 12.67 -13.25
C LYS A 124 -2.57 12.99 -12.66
N SER A 125 -3.65 12.66 -13.36
CA SER A 125 -5.02 12.83 -12.87
C SER A 125 -5.26 12.07 -11.57
N ASN A 126 -4.82 10.82 -11.50
CA ASN A 126 -4.94 9.99 -10.31
C ASN A 126 -4.00 10.45 -9.18
N ILE A 127 -2.82 10.98 -9.52
CA ILE A 127 -1.92 11.63 -8.55
C ILE A 127 -2.61 12.83 -7.87
N ILE A 128 -3.32 13.65 -8.65
CA ILE A 128 -4.09 14.79 -8.12
C ILE A 128 -5.17 14.31 -7.16
N VAL A 129 -5.96 13.31 -7.56
CA VAL A 129 -7.01 12.72 -6.70
C VAL A 129 -6.42 12.21 -5.39
N PHE A 130 -5.28 11.49 -5.43
CA PHE A 130 -4.61 11.02 -4.22
C PHE A 130 -4.19 12.18 -3.31
N GLY A 131 -3.60 13.24 -3.86
CA GLY A 131 -3.22 14.44 -3.11
C GLY A 131 -4.40 15.14 -2.46
N GLU A 132 -5.52 15.28 -3.18
CA GLU A 132 -6.75 15.87 -2.65
C GLU A 132 -7.35 15.04 -1.51
N LEU A 133 -7.31 13.71 -1.63
CA LEU A 133 -7.74 12.80 -0.57
C LEU A 133 -6.81 12.87 0.65
N MET A 134 -5.49 12.93 0.44
CA MET A 134 -4.51 13.13 1.50
C MET A 134 -4.74 14.45 2.25
N ASN A 135 -5.17 15.51 1.58
CA ASN A 135 -5.52 16.78 2.25
C ASN A 135 -6.74 16.68 3.17
N ARG A 136 -7.63 15.70 2.95
CA ARG A 136 -8.77 15.41 3.84
C ARG A 136 -8.35 14.57 5.07
N GLU A 137 -7.14 14.02 5.08
CA GLU A 137 -6.61 13.27 6.22
C GLU A 137 -6.16 14.23 7.34
N ASN A 138 -6.67 13.98 8.54
CA ASN A 138 -6.49 14.86 9.70
C ASN A 138 -5.16 14.61 10.43
N CYS A 139 -4.50 13.48 10.19
CA CYS A 139 -3.22 13.16 10.83
C CYS A 139 -2.05 13.89 10.15
N GLN A 140 -1.64 15.03 10.73
CA GLN A 140 -0.53 15.83 10.18
C GLN A 140 0.80 15.06 10.13
N ASN A 141 1.11 14.26 11.15
CA ASN A 141 2.35 13.49 11.18
C ASN A 141 2.41 12.44 10.07
N PHE A 142 1.28 11.81 9.76
CA PHE A 142 1.18 10.88 8.63
C PHE A 142 1.41 11.61 7.30
N LYS A 143 0.78 12.79 7.10
CA LYS A 143 1.01 13.62 5.90
C LYS A 143 2.48 14.02 5.76
N LEU A 144 3.12 14.44 6.85
CA LEU A 144 4.55 14.77 6.88
C LEU A 144 5.41 13.56 6.53
N LYS A 145 5.06 12.36 7.01
CA LYS A 145 5.79 11.14 6.66
C LYS A 145 5.71 10.81 5.17
N ILE A 146 4.52 10.96 4.56
CA ILE A 146 4.36 10.78 3.11
C ILE A 146 5.17 11.83 2.33
N ILE A 147 5.24 13.07 2.80
CA ILE A 147 6.08 14.12 2.20
C ILE A 147 7.56 13.74 2.25
N GLU A 148 8.05 13.31 3.41
CA GLU A 148 9.45 12.88 3.60
C GLU A 148 9.83 11.76 2.63
N ILE A 149 8.99 10.73 2.54
CA ILE A 149 9.14 9.60 1.59
C ILE A 149 9.19 10.11 0.15
N LEU A 150 8.28 11.01 -0.23
CA LEU A 150 8.26 11.58 -1.59
C LEU A 150 9.53 12.37 -1.89
N GLU A 151 9.98 13.22 -0.97
CA GLU A 151 11.19 14.02 -1.12
C GLU A 151 12.42 13.13 -1.31
N MET A 152 12.60 12.10 -0.48
CA MET A 152 13.68 11.14 -0.60
C MET A 152 13.63 10.35 -1.91
N SER A 153 12.45 9.82 -2.27
CA SER A 153 12.30 9.01 -3.49
C SER A 153 12.57 9.79 -4.78
N MET A 154 12.43 11.13 -4.76
CA MET A 154 12.65 11.98 -5.92
C MET A 154 14.12 12.35 -6.18
N GLU A 155 15.03 12.22 -5.19
CA GLU A 155 16.44 12.63 -5.35
C GLU A 155 17.16 11.90 -6.48
N HIS A 156 16.72 10.68 -6.78
CA HIS A 156 17.31 9.80 -7.80
C HIS A 156 16.29 9.35 -8.85
N ALA A 157 15.15 10.02 -8.94
CA ALA A 157 14.05 9.63 -9.80
C ALA A 157 14.21 10.12 -11.25
N GLU A 158 13.66 9.35 -12.18
CA GLU A 158 13.49 9.78 -13.57
C GLU A 158 12.47 10.92 -13.72
N ASP A 159 12.57 11.68 -14.81
CA ASP A 159 11.79 12.91 -15.03
C ASP A 159 10.27 12.73 -14.84
N ASN A 160 9.70 11.62 -15.31
CA ASN A 160 8.25 11.38 -15.19
C ASN A 160 7.81 11.18 -13.74
N TYR A 161 8.60 10.43 -12.95
CA TYR A 161 8.34 10.25 -11.53
C TYR A 161 8.52 11.58 -10.79
N LEU A 162 9.61 12.31 -11.09
CA LEU A 162 9.88 13.61 -10.48
C LEU A 162 8.74 14.62 -10.72
N ILE A 163 8.18 14.67 -11.94
CA ILE A 163 7.03 15.54 -12.25
C ILE A 163 5.81 15.15 -11.42
N LYS A 164 5.50 13.85 -11.34
CA LYS A 164 4.35 13.35 -10.58
C LYS A 164 4.53 13.55 -9.07
N GLY A 165 5.71 13.27 -8.54
CA GLY A 165 6.07 13.51 -7.14
C GLY A 165 5.94 14.98 -6.74
N LYS A 166 6.42 15.91 -7.59
CA LYS A 166 6.25 17.35 -7.37
C LYS A 166 4.79 17.78 -7.32
N ILE A 167 3.97 17.32 -8.27
CA ILE A 167 2.52 17.59 -8.27
C ILE A 167 1.89 17.12 -6.94
N LEU A 168 2.22 15.90 -6.51
CA LEU A 168 1.68 15.35 -5.29
C LEU A 168 2.11 16.15 -4.04
N LEU A 169 3.40 16.47 -3.95
CA LEU A 169 3.95 17.28 -2.85
C LEU A 169 3.30 18.66 -2.77
N ASP A 170 3.16 19.35 -3.91
CA ASP A 170 2.56 20.67 -3.96
C ASP A 170 1.12 20.63 -3.42
N ILE A 171 0.35 19.60 -3.80
CA ILE A 171 -1.03 19.44 -3.33
C ILE A 171 -1.06 19.18 -1.82
N ILE A 172 -0.26 18.25 -1.30
CA ILE A 172 -0.26 17.90 0.13
C ILE A 172 0.21 19.08 1.00
N LYS A 173 1.15 19.90 0.51
CA LYS A 173 1.68 21.05 1.24
C LYS A 173 0.74 22.26 1.26
N GLN A 174 -0.17 22.40 0.28
CA GLN A 174 -1.07 23.55 0.19
C GLN A 174 -2.09 23.67 1.35
N ASN A 175 -2.42 22.56 2.03
CA ASN A 175 -3.40 22.52 3.12
C ASN A 175 -2.80 22.05 4.45
N GLN A 176 -1.53 22.41 4.70
CA GLN A 176 -0.89 22.25 6.01
C GLN A 176 -1.25 23.37 6.98
#